data_AF-A0A8J5SKW1-F1
#
_entry.id   AF-A0A8J5SKW1-F1
#
_cell.length_a   1.000
_cell.length_b   1.000
_cell.length_c   1.000
_cell.angle_alpha   90.00
_cell.angle_beta   90.00
_cell.angle_gamma   90.00
#
_symmetry.space_group_name_H-M   'P 1'
#
loop_
_entity.id
_entity.type
_entity.pdbx_description
1 polymer ?
#
loop_
_entity_poly.entity_id
_entity_poly.type
_entity_poly.pdbx_seq_one_letter_code
_entity_poly.pdbx_strand_id
1 'polypeptide(L)'
;MHGRPRRPDKPEDAAAAEAKAAKLRDLQTQVLRNHHSHTYSKEALGLSFKLLELNPEAYTAWNYRKLAFQHNLGELSELEAIKSSIDDELRVVELALRQNPKSYGAWYHRKWLLNQKLAPVDFKREFGLLDKLLKVDARNFHGWNYRRFLAKFMGVPEEEELKYTMDKISDNFSNYSAWHNRSILLSNLLTQQKKGFESKQKIFSEEFELVTQALFTDPSDQSGWFYHLWLLAQTSSPENPQLIALWPSNGAKLSLSSVREANDKQNTPFSFSSICCYSLKEGILPIVLFFNEPVKGLTPSSVSLNSDLVVGKDIQWRPLSVTNSGHSNCWVTYLEVSNLEYCSSQQFSVEISIPNTDDIVSRSGSIYNCPVNFTFTFEPNNIDSITKDTDLIHDPISWDCSEPLPSHVKPSCIHFDQLKITNALIQEESKWHLERLSDELDLFRELPDDNSKFAKLTLARLLLACAAIKSRGSSLIERRGYCEEALGLFNDLICLDPSHKRYYEDERSLVLMDQVT
;
A
#
# COMPACT_ATOMS: atom_id res chain seq x y z
N MET A 1 12.87 27.98 3.34
CA MET A 1 13.80 28.63 2.38
C MET A 1 13.29 28.42 0.95
N HIS A 2 12.10 28.92 0.60
CA HIS A 2 11.53 28.68 -0.74
C HIS A 2 11.16 30.00 -1.42
N GLY A 3 11.23 30.01 -2.75
CA GLY A 3 10.75 31.13 -3.58
C GLY A 3 11.54 32.44 -3.45
N ARG A 4 12.75 32.44 -2.86
CA ARG A 4 13.61 33.64 -2.84
C ARG A 4 14.23 33.83 -4.22
N PRO A 5 13.88 34.88 -4.98
CA PRO A 5 14.52 35.15 -6.26
C PRO A 5 16.00 35.45 -6.01
N ARG A 6 16.89 34.88 -6.83
CA ARG A 6 18.30 35.28 -6.81
C ARG A 6 18.39 36.72 -7.29
N ARG A 7 18.77 37.62 -6.39
CA ARG A 7 19.05 39.04 -6.69
C ARG A 7 20.52 39.31 -6.39
N PRO A 8 21.17 40.23 -7.13
CA PRO A 8 22.53 40.64 -6.81
C PRO A 8 22.57 41.27 -5.42
N ASP A 9 23.57 40.90 -4.62
CA ASP A 9 23.71 41.36 -3.24
C ASP A 9 23.97 42.88 -3.20
N LYS A 10 23.01 43.64 -2.66
CA LYS A 10 23.19 45.07 -2.37
C LYS A 10 23.67 45.24 -0.92
N PRO A 11 24.62 46.14 -0.64
CA PRO A 11 25.09 46.41 0.72
C PRO A 11 23.96 46.79 1.69
N GLU A 12 22.94 47.51 1.21
CA GLU A 12 21.76 47.90 1.97
C GLU A 12 20.89 46.70 2.38
N ASP A 13 20.70 45.73 1.48
CA ASP A 13 19.95 44.50 1.75
C ASP A 13 20.68 43.63 2.78
N ALA A 14 22.01 43.60 2.74
CA ALA A 14 22.85 42.90 3.71
C ALA A 14 22.74 43.53 5.11
N ALA A 15 22.84 44.86 5.22
CA ALA A 15 22.67 45.57 6.48
C ALA A 15 21.27 45.38 7.08
N ALA A 16 20.22 45.43 6.25
CA ALA A 16 18.85 45.16 6.68
C ALA A 16 18.66 43.71 7.16
N ALA A 17 19.26 42.73 6.48
CA ALA A 17 19.24 41.33 6.89
C ALA A 17 19.97 41.11 8.21
N GLU A 18 21.11 41.75 8.41
CA GLU A 18 21.88 41.69 9.66
C GLU A 18 21.13 42.32 10.82
N ALA A 19 20.52 43.49 10.63
CA ALA A 19 19.68 44.14 11.65
C ALA A 19 18.47 43.25 12.02
N LYS A 20 17.82 42.64 11.03
CA LYS A 20 16.73 41.68 11.27
C LYS A 20 17.21 40.46 12.04
N ALA A 21 18.38 39.92 11.70
CA ALA A 21 18.98 38.78 12.40
C ALA A 21 19.36 39.14 13.84
N ALA A 22 19.92 40.33 14.08
CA ALA A 22 20.24 40.82 15.42
C ALA A 22 18.99 40.95 16.29
N LYS A 23 17.92 41.55 15.76
CA LYS A 23 16.62 41.65 16.44
C LYS A 23 16.05 40.26 16.78
N LEU A 24 16.13 39.30 15.84
CA LEU A 24 15.66 37.94 16.07
C LEU A 24 16.45 37.24 17.18
N ARG A 25 17.79 37.37 17.17
CA ARG A 25 18.67 36.81 18.21
C ARG A 25 18.36 37.39 19.59
N ASP A 26 18.19 38.71 19.67
CA ASP A 26 17.83 39.38 20.92
C ASP A 26 16.49 38.86 21.48
N LEU A 27 15.44 38.80 20.64
CA LEU A 27 14.15 38.23 21.03
C LEU A 27 14.27 36.77 21.48
N GLN A 28 15.05 35.95 20.77
CA GLN A 28 15.30 34.56 21.16
C GLN A 28 15.98 34.48 22.53
N THR A 29 17.02 35.28 22.78
CA THR A 29 17.71 35.32 24.08
C THR A 29 16.76 35.71 25.20
N GLN A 30 15.92 36.73 25.01
CA GLN A 30 14.95 37.16 26.02
C GLN A 30 13.89 36.09 26.31
N VAL A 31 13.33 35.46 25.28
CA VAL A 31 12.34 34.38 25.44
C VAL A 31 12.96 33.16 26.15
N LEU A 32 14.21 32.80 25.82
CA LEU A 32 14.93 31.71 26.49
C LEU A 32 15.21 32.02 27.97
N ARG A 33 15.58 33.27 28.29
CA ARG A 33 15.75 33.71 29.68
C ARG A 33 14.44 33.57 30.45
N ASN A 34 13.33 34.09 29.91
CA ASN A 34 12.01 33.98 30.53
C ASN A 34 11.57 32.52 30.70
N HIS A 35 11.92 31.65 29.74
CA HIS A 35 11.65 30.22 29.83
C HIS A 35 12.42 29.57 30.99
N HIS A 36 13.72 29.82 31.11
CA HIS A 36 14.53 29.27 32.21
C HIS A 36 14.09 29.80 33.58
N SER A 37 13.70 31.07 33.67
CA SER A 37 13.23 31.69 34.91
C SER A 37 11.75 31.45 35.20
N HIS A 38 11.04 30.67 34.38
CA HIS A 38 9.60 30.41 34.52
C HIS A 38 8.76 31.70 34.65
N THR A 39 9.16 32.76 33.95
CA THR A 39 8.49 34.06 33.99
C THR A 39 7.39 34.10 32.95
N TYR A 40 6.11 34.16 33.37
CA TYR A 40 4.93 34.07 32.49
C TYR A 40 4.07 35.33 32.47
N SER A 41 4.69 36.50 32.69
CA SER A 41 3.99 37.79 32.66
C SER A 41 3.50 38.17 31.25
N LYS A 42 2.60 39.17 31.18
CA LYS A 42 2.09 39.69 29.90
C LYS A 42 3.22 40.23 29.01
N GLU A 43 4.22 40.86 29.60
CA GLU A 43 5.40 41.37 28.90
C GLU A 43 6.22 40.22 28.30
N ALA A 44 6.43 39.15 29.07
CA ALA A 44 7.18 37.97 28.63
C ALA A 44 6.45 37.23 27.49
N LEU A 45 5.12 37.09 27.59
CA LEU A 45 4.27 36.58 26.50
C LEU A 45 4.29 37.49 25.27
N GLY A 46 4.37 38.81 25.45
CA GLY A 46 4.51 39.78 24.36
C GLY A 46 5.83 39.64 23.60
N LEU A 47 6.93 39.34 24.29
CA LEU A 47 8.22 39.04 23.65
C LEU A 47 8.18 37.74 22.85
N SER A 48 7.55 36.70 23.42
CA SER A 48 7.30 35.42 22.71
C SER A 48 6.44 35.63 21.47
N PHE A 49 5.39 36.44 21.56
CA PHE A 49 4.55 36.78 20.40
C PHE A 49 5.35 37.48 19.29
N LYS A 50 6.12 38.52 19.62
CA LYS A 50 6.99 39.22 18.65
C LYS A 50 7.99 38.28 17.97
N LEU A 51 8.53 37.31 18.72
CA LEU A 51 9.41 36.29 18.15
C LEU A 51 8.68 35.40 17.15
N LEU A 52 7.48 34.92 17.49
CA LEU A 52 6.67 34.04 16.63
C LEU A 52 6.10 34.76 15.42
N GLU A 53 5.79 36.05 15.53
CA GLU A 53 5.40 36.89 14.39
C GLU A 53 6.52 36.99 13.36
N LEU A 54 7.78 37.10 13.80
CA LEU A 54 8.95 37.16 12.91
C LEU A 54 9.39 35.78 12.43
N ASN A 55 9.26 34.76 13.27
CA ASN A 55 9.67 33.39 13.00
C ASN A 55 8.70 32.37 13.64
N PRO A 56 7.63 32.00 12.91
CA PRO A 56 6.70 30.95 13.35
C PRO A 56 7.35 29.57 13.57
N GLU A 57 8.57 29.33 13.08
CA GLU A 57 9.29 28.06 13.27
C GLU A 57 10.07 27.98 14.59
N ALA A 58 9.97 28.98 15.47
CA ALA A 58 10.61 28.95 16.79
C ALA A 58 9.88 27.99 17.75
N TYR A 59 10.13 26.68 17.62
CA TYR A 59 9.49 25.63 18.42
C TYR A 59 9.57 25.84 19.93
N THR A 60 10.72 26.29 20.45
CA THR A 60 10.89 26.58 21.88
C THR A 60 9.95 27.69 22.36
N ALA A 61 9.68 28.70 21.51
CA ALA A 61 8.74 29.76 21.84
C ALA A 61 7.30 29.21 21.93
N TRP A 62 6.89 28.34 21.00
CA TRP A 62 5.59 27.65 21.10
C TRP A 62 5.47 26.77 22.35
N ASN A 63 6.55 26.08 22.75
CA ASN A 63 6.57 25.27 23.97
C ASN A 63 6.48 26.15 25.22
N TYR A 64 7.24 27.24 25.27
CA TYR A 64 7.15 28.23 26.33
C TYR A 64 5.73 28.79 26.48
N ARG A 65 5.04 29.11 25.37
CA ARG A 65 3.64 29.56 25.43
C ARG A 65 2.69 28.51 25.99
N LYS A 66 2.86 27.23 25.65
CA LYS A 66 2.04 26.14 26.22
C LYS A 66 2.18 26.08 27.74
N LEU A 67 3.42 26.16 28.25
CA LEU A 67 3.70 26.17 29.69
C LEU A 67 3.11 27.42 30.36
N ALA A 68 3.29 28.59 29.75
CA ALA A 68 2.75 29.85 30.27
C ALA A 68 1.21 29.85 30.31
N PHE A 69 0.56 29.34 29.25
CA PHE A 69 -0.89 29.20 29.17
C PHE A 69 -1.40 28.28 30.29
N GLN A 70 -0.76 27.12 30.48
CA GLN A 70 -1.13 26.17 31.55
C GLN A 70 -0.92 26.75 32.95
N HIS A 71 0.18 27.46 33.17
CA HIS A 71 0.46 28.13 34.45
C HIS A 71 -0.61 29.18 34.76
N ASN A 72 -0.85 30.10 33.82
CA ASN A 72 -1.77 31.21 34.01
C ASN A 72 -3.23 30.75 34.07
N LEU A 73 -3.57 29.59 33.49
CA LEU A 73 -4.89 28.98 33.61
C LEU A 73 -5.22 28.63 35.08
N GLY A 74 -4.23 28.25 35.90
CA GLY A 74 -4.43 27.96 37.32
C GLY A 74 -4.93 29.16 38.13
N GLU A 75 -4.75 30.37 37.61
CA GLU A 75 -5.20 31.63 38.23
C GLU A 75 -6.59 32.07 37.73
N LEU A 76 -7.13 31.43 36.68
CA LEU A 76 -8.41 31.76 36.08
C LEU A 76 -9.51 30.82 36.58
N SER A 77 -10.53 31.38 37.24
CA SER A 77 -11.70 30.61 37.72
C SER A 77 -12.96 30.80 36.87
N GLU A 78 -13.04 31.90 36.12
CA GLU A 78 -14.23 32.25 35.32
C GLU A 78 -14.12 31.75 33.88
N LEU A 79 -15.20 31.13 33.38
CA LEU A 79 -15.25 30.55 32.03
C LEU A 79 -15.00 31.59 30.94
N GLU A 80 -15.52 32.80 31.12
CA GLU A 80 -15.34 33.95 30.22
C GLU A 80 -13.87 34.38 30.15
N ALA A 81 -13.17 34.38 31.28
CA ALA A 81 -11.75 34.71 31.33
C ALA A 81 -10.89 33.62 30.65
N ILE A 82 -11.24 32.34 30.86
CA ILE A 82 -10.63 31.21 30.17
C ILE A 82 -10.84 31.31 28.66
N LYS A 83 -12.07 31.60 28.22
CA LYS A 83 -12.41 31.80 26.81
C LYS A 83 -11.62 32.95 26.19
N SER A 84 -11.54 34.09 26.89
CA SER A 84 -10.73 35.23 26.43
C SER A 84 -9.26 34.87 26.26
N SER A 85 -8.69 34.12 27.20
CA SER A 85 -7.29 33.65 27.12
C SER A 85 -7.07 32.73 25.92
N ILE A 86 -8.00 31.81 25.65
CA ILE A 86 -7.97 30.95 24.45
C ILE A 86 -8.06 31.78 23.18
N ASP A 87 -8.96 32.77 23.12
CA ASP A 87 -9.14 33.63 21.96
C ASP A 87 -7.89 34.48 21.64
N ASP A 88 -7.18 34.94 22.68
CA ASP A 88 -5.91 35.64 22.55
C ASP A 88 -4.80 34.72 22.01
N GLU A 89 -4.69 33.48 22.50
CA GLU A 89 -3.74 32.49 21.95
C GLU A 89 -4.09 32.10 20.50
N LEU A 90 -5.38 31.92 20.18
CA LEU A 90 -5.81 31.64 18.81
C LEU A 90 -5.46 32.80 17.86
N ARG A 91 -5.44 34.05 18.35
CA ARG A 91 -5.02 35.23 17.57
C ARG A 91 -3.51 35.22 17.32
N VAL A 92 -2.69 34.81 18.30
CA VAL A 92 -1.25 34.63 18.11
C VAL A 92 -0.96 33.61 17.00
N VAL A 93 -1.66 32.48 17.03
CA VAL A 93 -1.56 31.47 15.96
C VAL A 93 -1.99 32.02 14.61
N GLU A 94 -3.12 32.75 14.54
CA GLU A 94 -3.60 33.31 13.28
C GLU A 94 -2.59 34.27 12.66
N LEU A 95 -1.97 35.14 13.46
CA LEU A 95 -0.94 36.07 12.98
C LEU A 95 0.33 35.33 12.52
N ALA A 96 0.75 34.28 13.24
CA ALA A 96 1.84 33.42 12.80
C ALA A 96 1.55 32.71 11.47
N LEU A 97 0.32 32.23 11.27
CA LEU A 97 -0.12 31.58 10.02
C LEU A 97 -0.23 32.57 8.85
N ARG A 98 -0.57 33.84 9.10
CA ARG A 98 -0.49 34.88 8.06
C ARG A 98 0.94 35.10 7.58
N GLN A 99 1.92 35.02 8.48
CA GLN A 99 3.34 35.12 8.14
C GLN A 99 3.87 33.87 7.43
N ASN A 100 3.51 32.69 7.94
CA ASN A 100 3.87 31.41 7.34
C ASN A 100 2.71 30.41 7.46
N PRO A 101 1.87 30.24 6.42
CA PRO A 101 0.72 29.34 6.45
C PRO A 101 1.12 27.85 6.45
N LYS A 102 2.42 27.55 6.31
CA LYS A 102 3.02 26.20 6.31
C LYS A 102 3.81 25.94 7.61
N SER A 103 3.54 26.71 8.67
CA SER A 103 4.24 26.54 9.94
C SER A 103 3.70 25.36 10.74
N TYR A 104 4.55 24.35 10.96
CA TYR A 104 4.20 23.19 11.79
C TYR A 104 3.90 23.61 13.23
N GLY A 105 4.72 24.50 13.80
CA GLY A 105 4.56 24.99 15.17
C GLY A 105 3.20 25.65 15.39
N ALA A 106 2.78 26.54 14.49
CA ALA A 106 1.51 27.25 14.58
C ALA A 106 0.30 26.32 14.48
N TRP A 107 0.27 25.43 13.47
CA TRP A 107 -0.82 24.46 13.29
C TRP A 107 -0.92 23.48 14.47
N TYR A 108 0.22 22.98 14.95
CA TYR A 108 0.26 22.09 16.10
C TYR A 108 -0.23 22.80 17.38
N HIS A 109 0.21 24.04 17.62
CA HIS A 109 -0.23 24.82 18.78
C HIS A 109 -1.75 25.06 18.74
N ARG A 110 -2.32 25.37 17.57
CA ARG A 110 -3.79 25.50 17.39
C ARG A 110 -4.52 24.21 17.77
N LYS A 111 -4.06 23.08 17.24
CA LYS A 111 -4.63 21.75 17.53
C LYS A 111 -4.50 21.40 19.01
N TRP A 112 -3.35 21.68 19.62
CA TRP A 112 -3.11 21.47 21.05
C TRP A 112 -4.10 22.26 21.90
N LEU A 113 -4.33 23.54 21.58
CA LEU A 113 -5.22 24.43 22.31
C LEU A 113 -6.68 23.94 22.27
N LEU A 114 -7.18 23.55 21.09
CA LEU A 114 -8.53 22.99 20.97
C LEU A 114 -8.68 21.65 21.73
N ASN A 115 -7.64 20.83 21.75
CA ASN A 115 -7.65 19.56 22.49
C ASN A 115 -7.63 19.74 24.01
N GLN A 116 -7.37 20.95 24.54
CA GLN A 116 -7.51 21.18 25.98
C GLN A 116 -8.98 21.14 26.42
N LYS A 117 -9.95 21.33 25.50
CA LYS A 117 -11.40 21.28 25.76
C LYS A 117 -11.84 22.18 26.94
N LEU A 118 -11.16 23.30 27.12
CA LEU A 118 -11.38 24.25 28.24
C LEU A 118 -12.56 25.20 27.99
N ALA A 119 -12.95 25.39 26.72
CA ALA A 119 -14.11 26.18 26.33
C ALA A 119 -14.74 25.61 25.06
N PRO A 120 -16.03 25.90 24.78
CA PRO A 120 -16.66 25.55 23.52
C PRO A 120 -15.89 26.12 22.33
N VAL A 121 -15.67 25.28 21.31
CA VAL A 121 -14.97 25.68 20.09
C VAL A 121 -15.93 26.40 19.14
N ASP A 122 -15.55 27.57 18.64
CA ASP A 122 -16.26 28.25 17.56
C ASP A 122 -15.90 27.63 16.21
N PHE A 123 -16.60 26.55 15.86
CA PHE A 123 -16.36 25.82 14.61
C PHE A 123 -16.60 26.66 13.35
N LYS A 124 -17.50 27.65 13.41
CA LYS A 124 -17.74 28.57 12.29
C LYS A 124 -16.49 29.40 12.01
N ARG A 125 -15.81 29.88 13.06
CA ARG A 125 -14.53 30.57 12.95
C ARG A 125 -13.43 29.65 12.42
N GLU A 126 -13.35 28.40 12.91
CA GLU A 126 -12.32 27.44 12.49
C GLU A 126 -12.45 27.03 11.01
N PHE A 127 -13.65 26.67 10.55
CA PHE A 127 -13.87 26.38 9.13
C PHE A 127 -13.74 27.64 8.26
N GLY A 128 -14.17 28.81 8.74
CA GLY A 128 -13.97 30.07 8.02
C GLY A 128 -12.49 30.45 7.85
N LEU A 129 -11.61 30.06 8.79
CA LEU A 129 -10.16 30.19 8.63
C LEU A 129 -9.66 29.24 7.53
N LEU A 130 -10.09 27.98 7.55
CA LEU A 130 -9.73 26.99 6.54
C LEU A 130 -10.17 27.40 5.14
N ASP A 131 -11.38 27.91 4.97
CA ASP A 131 -11.90 28.36 3.68
C ASP A 131 -11.03 29.48 3.09
N LYS A 132 -10.62 30.45 3.93
CA LYS A 132 -9.72 31.53 3.50
C LYS A 132 -8.35 31.00 3.10
N LEU A 133 -7.76 30.11 3.91
CA LEU A 133 -6.41 29.59 3.67
C LEU A 133 -6.36 28.65 2.45
N LEU A 134 -7.35 27.76 2.31
CA LEU A 134 -7.44 26.84 1.18
C LEU A 134 -7.89 27.53 -0.11
N LYS A 135 -8.57 28.68 -0.03
CA LYS A 135 -8.82 29.52 -1.21
C LYS A 135 -7.53 30.17 -1.74
N VAL A 136 -6.58 30.49 -0.86
CA VAL A 136 -5.27 31.05 -1.26
C VAL A 136 -4.30 29.96 -1.73
N ASP A 137 -4.23 28.84 -1.01
CA ASP A 137 -3.43 27.67 -1.41
C ASP A 137 -4.24 26.39 -1.21
N ALA A 138 -4.94 25.98 -2.27
CA ALA A 138 -5.80 24.78 -2.27
C ALA A 138 -5.01 23.49 -2.01
N ARG A 139 -3.68 23.52 -2.20
CA ARG A 139 -2.77 22.40 -1.99
C ARG A 139 -2.07 22.45 -0.63
N ASN A 140 -2.47 23.36 0.27
CA ASN A 140 -1.90 23.44 1.61
C ASN A 140 -2.31 22.21 2.45
N PHE A 141 -1.43 21.21 2.49
CA PHE A 141 -1.67 19.97 3.21
C PHE A 141 -1.84 20.16 4.73
N HIS A 142 -1.30 21.24 5.32
CA HIS A 142 -1.55 21.54 6.73
C HIS A 142 -3.00 21.96 6.96
N GLY A 143 -3.56 22.77 6.06
CA GLY A 143 -4.98 23.14 6.09
C GLY A 143 -5.88 21.90 5.97
N TRP A 144 -5.59 21.02 5.02
CA TRP A 144 -6.32 19.74 4.87
C TRP A 144 -6.17 18.82 6.10
N ASN A 145 -4.98 18.72 6.67
CA ASN A 145 -4.75 17.97 7.92
C ASN A 145 -5.54 18.55 9.09
N TYR A 146 -5.59 19.88 9.20
CA TYR A 146 -6.35 20.55 10.25
C TYR A 146 -7.85 20.39 10.05
N ARG A 147 -8.34 20.43 8.80
CA ARG A 147 -9.74 20.12 8.47
C ARG A 147 -10.13 18.72 8.92
N ARG A 148 -9.33 17.70 8.57
CA ARG A 148 -9.57 16.31 9.01
C ARG A 148 -9.61 16.19 10.55
N PHE A 149 -8.73 16.92 11.23
CA PHE A 149 -8.77 16.98 12.70
C PHE A 149 -10.08 17.58 13.22
N LEU A 150 -10.52 18.72 12.67
CA LEU A 150 -11.77 19.37 13.09
C LEU A 150 -13.01 18.53 12.80
N ALA A 151 -13.10 17.97 11.60
CA ALA A 151 -14.20 17.09 11.20
C ALA A 151 -14.32 15.91 12.17
N LYS A 152 -13.20 15.25 12.49
CA LYS A 152 -13.16 14.18 13.49
C LYS A 152 -13.50 14.68 14.90
N PHE A 153 -13.02 15.87 15.29
CA PHE A 153 -13.27 16.45 16.60
C PHE A 153 -14.77 16.75 16.84
N MET A 154 -15.47 17.16 15.79
CA MET A 154 -16.91 17.43 15.80
C MET A 154 -17.77 16.19 15.58
N GLY A 155 -17.20 15.10 15.09
CA GLY A 155 -17.99 13.96 14.60
C GLY A 155 -18.78 14.29 13.34
N VAL A 156 -18.24 15.16 12.47
CA VAL A 156 -18.83 15.44 11.14
C VAL A 156 -18.96 14.12 10.37
N PRO A 157 -20.13 13.79 9.81
CA PRO A 157 -20.31 12.61 8.98
C PRO A 157 -19.36 12.61 7.78
N GLU A 158 -18.84 11.45 7.41
CA GLU A 158 -17.91 11.33 6.27
C GLU A 158 -18.59 11.75 4.96
N GLU A 159 -19.92 11.62 4.86
CA GLU A 159 -20.74 12.05 3.72
C GLU A 159 -20.70 13.57 3.52
N GLU A 160 -20.67 14.36 4.60
CA GLU A 160 -20.52 15.81 4.51
C GLU A 160 -19.11 16.20 4.05
N GLU A 161 -18.09 15.47 4.49
CA GLU A 161 -16.71 15.69 4.01
C GLU A 161 -16.52 15.23 2.56
N LEU A 162 -17.22 14.18 2.11
CA LEU A 162 -17.26 13.79 0.70
C LEU A 162 -17.88 14.89 -0.15
N LYS A 163 -18.99 15.49 0.30
CA LYS A 163 -19.58 16.66 -0.37
C LYS A 163 -18.59 17.81 -0.46
N TYR A 164 -17.90 18.13 0.64
CA TYR A 164 -16.86 19.17 0.61
C TYR A 164 -15.74 18.85 -0.38
N THR A 165 -15.28 17.60 -0.49
CA THR A 165 -14.27 17.24 -1.51
C THR A 165 -14.81 17.40 -2.92
N MET A 166 -16.09 17.07 -3.16
CA MET A 166 -16.75 17.24 -4.45
C MET A 166 -16.83 18.72 -4.84
N ASP A 167 -17.22 19.59 -3.89
CA ASP A 167 -17.23 21.05 -4.11
C ASP A 167 -15.82 21.55 -4.48
N LYS A 168 -14.78 21.06 -3.80
CA LYS A 168 -13.38 21.45 -4.08
C LYS A 168 -12.82 20.91 -5.40
N ILE A 169 -13.29 19.74 -5.86
CA ILE A 169 -12.96 19.18 -7.16
C ILE A 169 -13.69 19.98 -8.25
N SER A 170 -14.96 20.28 -8.04
CA SER A 170 -15.78 21.07 -8.98
C SER A 170 -15.24 22.49 -9.17
N ASP A 171 -14.73 23.10 -8.09
CA ASP A 171 -14.05 24.41 -8.15
C ASP A 171 -12.73 24.34 -8.93
N ASN A 172 -12.00 23.22 -8.85
CA ASN A 172 -10.69 23.02 -9.45
C ASN A 172 -10.32 21.53 -9.53
N PHE A 173 -10.47 20.93 -10.71
CA PHE A 173 -10.15 19.52 -10.96
C PHE A 173 -8.68 19.18 -10.70
N SER A 174 -7.76 20.14 -10.80
CA SER A 174 -6.33 19.94 -10.49
C SER A 174 -6.01 19.91 -8.99
N ASN A 175 -7.01 19.94 -8.13
CA ASN A 175 -6.82 19.91 -6.68
C ASN A 175 -6.54 18.49 -6.17
N TYR A 176 -5.29 18.03 -6.31
CA TYR A 176 -4.83 16.74 -5.79
C TYR A 176 -5.21 16.48 -4.31
N SER A 177 -5.20 17.52 -3.48
CA SER A 177 -5.53 17.35 -2.06
C SER A 177 -6.99 16.99 -1.82
N ALA A 178 -7.91 17.47 -2.68
CA ALA A 178 -9.32 17.10 -2.63
C ALA A 178 -9.53 15.64 -3.08
N TRP A 179 -8.95 15.24 -4.21
CA TRP A 179 -8.98 13.85 -4.69
C TRP A 179 -8.40 12.87 -3.67
N HIS A 180 -7.24 13.19 -3.09
CA HIS A 180 -6.62 12.36 -2.07
C HIS A 180 -7.46 12.27 -0.79
N ASN A 181 -8.09 13.36 -0.36
CA ASN A 181 -8.97 13.31 0.80
C ASN A 181 -10.22 12.47 0.51
N ARG A 182 -10.76 12.56 -0.71
CA ARG A 182 -11.91 11.77 -1.17
C ARG A 182 -11.59 10.27 -1.17
N SER A 183 -10.41 9.85 -1.66
CA SER A 183 -10.03 8.43 -1.66
C SER A 183 -9.87 7.86 -0.25
N ILE A 184 -9.37 8.65 0.70
CA ILE A 184 -9.28 8.24 2.12
C ILE A 184 -10.68 8.06 2.71
N LEU A 185 -11.60 9.02 2.49
CA LEU A 185 -12.96 8.97 3.02
C LEU A 185 -13.72 7.75 2.47
N LEU A 186 -13.66 7.52 1.15
CA LEU A 186 -14.28 6.35 0.53
C LEU A 186 -13.67 5.04 1.03
N SER A 187 -12.34 4.95 1.16
CA SER A 187 -11.69 3.76 1.71
C SER A 187 -12.15 3.44 3.13
N ASN A 188 -12.31 4.46 3.98
CA ASN A 188 -12.82 4.29 5.34
C ASN A 188 -14.27 3.79 5.35
N LEU A 189 -15.14 4.39 4.52
CA LEU A 189 -16.55 4.01 4.42
C LEU A 189 -16.72 2.58 3.94
N LEU A 190 -15.96 2.17 2.93
CA LEU A 190 -15.96 0.81 2.40
C LEU A 190 -15.45 -0.20 3.44
N THR A 191 -14.40 0.14 4.19
CA THR A 191 -13.86 -0.73 5.27
C THR A 191 -14.85 -0.90 6.42
N GLN A 192 -15.59 0.15 6.77
CA GLN A 192 -16.52 0.12 7.91
C GLN A 192 -17.83 -0.64 7.62
N GLN A 193 -18.08 -1.05 6.36
CA GLN A 193 -19.31 -1.74 5.92
C GLN A 193 -20.57 -1.23 6.63
N LYS A 194 -20.72 0.10 6.74
CA LYS A 194 -21.86 0.69 7.46
C LYS A 194 -23.15 0.18 6.81
N LYS A 195 -23.96 -0.57 7.57
CA LYS A 195 -25.28 -1.05 7.13
C LYS A 195 -26.08 0.12 6.54
N GLY A 196 -26.43 0.03 5.27
CA GLY A 196 -27.17 1.06 4.53
C GLY A 196 -26.33 1.97 3.64
N PHE A 197 -25.00 1.79 3.57
CA PHE A 197 -24.18 2.44 2.55
C PHE A 197 -24.40 1.81 1.18
N GLU A 198 -24.26 2.60 0.11
CA GLU A 198 -24.52 2.15 -1.26
C GLU A 198 -23.56 1.02 -1.67
N SER A 199 -23.96 0.21 -2.67
CA SER A 199 -23.12 -0.89 -3.13
C SER A 199 -21.80 -0.36 -3.69
N LYS A 200 -20.70 -1.09 -3.46
CA LYS A 200 -19.35 -0.77 -3.97
C LYS A 200 -19.38 -0.52 -5.49
N GLN A 201 -20.16 -1.31 -6.23
CA GLN A 201 -20.39 -1.16 -7.66
C GLN A 201 -20.96 0.22 -8.01
N LYS A 202 -22.00 0.69 -7.31
CA LYS A 202 -22.63 1.98 -7.61
C LYS A 202 -21.65 3.13 -7.35
N ILE A 203 -21.00 3.12 -6.19
CA ILE A 203 -20.04 4.15 -5.79
C ILE A 203 -18.91 4.26 -6.81
N PHE A 204 -18.28 3.13 -7.17
CA PHE A 204 -17.18 3.17 -8.13
C PHE A 204 -17.64 3.57 -9.53
N SER A 205 -18.87 3.23 -9.92
CA SER A 205 -19.41 3.71 -11.20
C SER A 205 -19.47 5.24 -11.24
N GLU A 206 -20.02 5.86 -10.20
CA GLU A 206 -20.08 7.33 -10.06
C GLU A 206 -18.69 7.98 -9.96
N GLU A 207 -17.74 7.36 -9.23
CA GLU A 207 -16.38 7.89 -9.10
C GLU A 207 -15.57 7.78 -10.39
N PHE A 208 -15.76 6.71 -11.18
CA PHE A 208 -15.15 6.62 -12.50
C PHE A 208 -15.72 7.68 -13.44
N GLU A 209 -17.05 7.88 -13.46
CA GLU A 209 -17.65 8.98 -14.25
C GLU A 209 -17.06 10.34 -13.87
N LEU A 210 -16.94 10.61 -12.56
CA LEU A 210 -16.36 11.84 -12.04
C LEU A 210 -14.90 12.04 -12.46
N VAL A 211 -14.07 11.01 -12.31
CA VAL A 211 -12.65 11.14 -12.67
C VAL A 211 -12.49 11.27 -14.18
N THR A 212 -13.26 10.52 -14.96
CA THR A 212 -13.23 10.57 -16.43
C THR A 212 -13.57 11.96 -16.96
N GLN A 213 -14.57 12.63 -16.38
CA GLN A 213 -14.86 14.04 -16.69
C GLN A 213 -13.64 14.94 -16.44
N ALA A 214 -12.93 14.74 -15.33
CA ALA A 214 -11.73 15.50 -15.01
C ALA A 214 -10.58 15.23 -16.01
N LEU A 215 -10.35 13.96 -16.35
CA LEU A 215 -9.30 13.53 -17.28
C LEU A 215 -9.49 14.11 -18.69
N PHE A 216 -10.73 14.18 -19.17
CA PHE A 216 -11.02 14.74 -20.50
C PHE A 216 -11.16 16.26 -20.50
N THR A 217 -11.37 16.88 -19.34
CA THR A 217 -11.36 18.34 -19.21
C THR A 217 -9.94 18.89 -19.23
N ASP A 218 -9.00 18.26 -18.53
CA ASP A 218 -7.57 18.61 -18.55
C ASP A 218 -6.69 17.36 -18.51
N PRO A 219 -6.36 16.77 -19.69
CA PRO A 219 -5.52 15.59 -19.77
C PRO A 219 -4.10 15.78 -19.22
N SER A 220 -3.66 17.03 -19.05
CA SER A 220 -2.32 17.35 -18.53
C SER A 220 -2.26 17.34 -17.00
N ASP A 221 -3.41 17.45 -16.31
CA ASP A 221 -3.48 17.39 -14.87
C ASP A 221 -3.31 15.97 -14.34
N GLN A 222 -2.25 15.75 -13.57
CA GLN A 222 -1.96 14.45 -12.98
C GLN A 222 -2.94 14.00 -11.88
N SER A 223 -3.73 14.90 -11.30
CA SER A 223 -4.51 14.61 -10.10
C SER A 223 -5.61 13.59 -10.38
N GLY A 224 -6.36 13.78 -11.48
CA GLY A 224 -7.33 12.81 -11.95
C GLY A 224 -6.68 11.46 -12.27
N TRP A 225 -5.52 11.44 -12.93
CA TRP A 225 -4.83 10.20 -13.29
C TRP A 225 -4.41 9.36 -12.08
N PHE A 226 -3.92 10.01 -11.02
CA PHE A 226 -3.60 9.33 -9.76
C PHE A 226 -4.85 8.84 -9.02
N TYR A 227 -5.96 9.57 -9.10
CA TYR A 227 -7.23 9.12 -8.53
C TYR A 227 -7.81 7.92 -9.30
N HIS A 228 -7.76 7.94 -10.63
CA HIS A 228 -8.11 6.82 -11.49
C HIS A 228 -7.26 5.59 -11.18
N LEU A 229 -5.94 5.75 -10.98
CA LEU A 229 -5.07 4.66 -10.55
C LEU A 229 -5.52 4.03 -9.22
N TRP A 230 -5.98 4.85 -8.27
CA TRP A 230 -6.56 4.35 -7.02
C TRP A 230 -7.85 3.57 -7.28
N LEU A 231 -8.79 4.08 -8.09
CA LEU A 231 -10.03 3.39 -8.47
C LEU A 231 -9.76 2.04 -9.15
N LEU A 232 -8.79 2.00 -10.06
CA LEU A 232 -8.35 0.78 -10.72
C LEU A 232 -7.88 -0.26 -9.70
N ALA A 233 -7.05 0.14 -8.73
CA ALA A 233 -6.59 -0.76 -7.67
C ALA A 233 -7.75 -1.28 -6.80
N GLN A 234 -8.74 -0.44 -6.49
CA GLN A 234 -9.91 -0.85 -5.71
C GLN A 234 -10.86 -1.79 -6.48
N THR A 235 -10.91 -1.65 -7.79
CA THR A 235 -11.80 -2.42 -8.68
C THR A 235 -11.14 -3.72 -9.16
N SER A 236 -9.81 -3.79 -9.23
CA SER A 236 -9.09 -5.01 -9.66
C SER A 236 -8.90 -6.03 -8.53
N SER A 237 -8.94 -5.55 -7.29
CA SER A 237 -8.81 -6.37 -6.09
C SER A 237 -10.12 -7.11 -5.81
N PRO A 238 -10.09 -8.44 -5.55
CA PRO A 238 -11.31 -9.15 -5.16
C PRO A 238 -11.80 -8.66 -3.80
N GLU A 239 -13.08 -8.88 -3.51
CA GLU A 239 -13.68 -8.45 -2.24
C GLU A 239 -13.18 -9.27 -1.04
N ASN A 240 -12.87 -10.54 -1.31
CA ASN A 240 -12.45 -11.53 -0.32
C ASN A 240 -11.04 -12.04 -0.62
N PRO A 241 -10.25 -12.42 0.40
CA PRO A 241 -8.92 -13.01 0.19
C PRO A 241 -9.02 -14.31 -0.60
N GLN A 242 -8.08 -14.52 -1.52
CA GLN A 242 -8.02 -15.69 -2.40
C GLN A 242 -6.66 -16.38 -2.30
N LEU A 243 -6.68 -17.71 -2.24
CA LEU A 243 -5.48 -18.52 -2.41
C LEU A 243 -5.09 -18.53 -3.90
N ILE A 244 -3.91 -17.99 -4.23
CA ILE A 244 -3.46 -17.82 -5.61
C ILE A 244 -2.28 -18.71 -5.98
N ALA A 245 -1.51 -19.20 -5.01
CA ALA A 245 -0.46 -20.19 -5.24
C ALA A 245 -0.36 -21.16 -4.05
N LEU A 246 0.03 -22.40 -4.36
CA LEU A 246 0.26 -23.44 -3.38
C LEU A 246 1.42 -24.33 -3.82
N TRP A 247 2.18 -24.83 -2.85
CA TRP A 247 3.23 -25.81 -3.07
C TRP A 247 3.15 -26.88 -1.99
N PRO A 248 3.22 -28.18 -2.33
CA PRO A 248 3.23 -28.76 -3.69
C PRO A 248 1.92 -28.53 -4.46
N SER A 249 1.98 -28.41 -5.80
CA SER A 249 0.80 -28.14 -6.64
C SER A 249 -0.28 -29.23 -6.54
N ASN A 250 -1.53 -28.87 -6.83
CA ASN A 250 -2.64 -29.83 -6.81
C ASN A 250 -2.41 -30.92 -7.88
N GLY A 251 -2.48 -32.18 -7.47
CA GLY A 251 -2.16 -33.35 -8.29
C GLY A 251 -0.66 -33.62 -8.46
N ALA A 252 0.23 -32.89 -7.78
CA ALA A 252 1.68 -33.12 -7.89
C ALA A 252 2.07 -34.54 -7.45
N LYS A 253 3.07 -35.08 -8.14
CA LYS A 253 3.73 -36.34 -7.77
C LYS A 253 5.18 -36.02 -7.41
N LEU A 254 5.55 -36.27 -6.16
CA LEU A 254 6.88 -35.97 -5.64
C LEU A 254 7.66 -37.27 -5.43
N SER A 255 8.91 -37.32 -5.88
CA SER A 255 9.81 -38.43 -5.60
C SER A 255 10.80 -38.03 -4.51
N LEU A 256 10.85 -38.79 -3.41
CA LEU A 256 11.80 -38.57 -2.32
C LEU A 256 12.99 -39.51 -2.45
N SER A 257 14.20 -38.99 -2.54
CA SER A 257 15.43 -39.79 -2.53
C SER A 257 16.21 -39.59 -1.22
N SER A 258 16.50 -40.68 -0.51
CA SER A 258 17.41 -40.69 0.64
C SER A 258 18.86 -40.71 0.15
N VAL A 259 19.66 -39.72 0.55
CA VAL A 259 21.11 -39.73 0.31
C VAL A 259 21.78 -40.46 1.48
N ARG A 260 22.23 -41.70 1.27
CA ARG A 260 23.14 -42.35 2.22
C ARG A 260 24.51 -41.68 2.09
N GLU A 261 25.05 -41.14 3.18
CA GLU A 261 26.46 -40.75 3.24
C GLU A 261 27.33 -42.00 3.10
N ALA A 262 27.71 -42.32 1.86
CA ALA A 262 28.80 -43.25 1.61
C ALA A 262 30.12 -42.50 1.88
N ASN A 263 30.80 -42.87 2.96
CA ASN A 263 32.22 -42.63 3.12
C ASN A 263 32.95 -43.18 1.90
N ASP A 264 33.29 -42.35 0.92
CA ASP A 264 34.59 -42.47 0.25
C ASP A 264 34.93 -41.31 -0.68
N LYS A 265 36.23 -41.08 -0.78
CA LYS A 265 36.89 -40.11 -1.65
C LYS A 265 36.55 -40.39 -3.11
N GLN A 266 35.54 -39.72 -3.66
CA GLN A 266 35.41 -39.47 -5.09
C GLN A 266 34.36 -38.38 -5.35
N ASN A 267 34.85 -37.19 -5.70
CA ASN A 267 34.03 -36.12 -6.26
C ASN A 267 33.40 -36.60 -7.57
N THR A 268 32.14 -37.01 -7.54
CA THR A 268 31.28 -37.06 -8.73
C THR A 268 29.93 -36.41 -8.38
N PRO A 269 29.48 -35.38 -9.13
CA PRO A 269 28.22 -34.71 -8.83
C PRO A 269 27.04 -35.50 -9.40
N PHE A 270 26.03 -35.79 -8.57
CA PHE A 270 24.76 -36.39 -8.99
C PHE A 270 23.89 -35.34 -9.74
N SER A 271 23.37 -35.71 -10.91
CA SER A 271 22.49 -34.89 -11.77
C SER A 271 21.01 -35.19 -11.47
N PHE A 272 20.17 -34.15 -11.37
CA PHE A 272 18.71 -34.27 -11.25
C PHE A 272 18.03 -33.59 -12.44
N SER A 273 17.47 -34.36 -13.38
CA SER A 273 16.77 -33.87 -14.58
C SER A 273 15.24 -33.87 -14.46
N SER A 274 14.71 -33.75 -13.24
CA SER A 274 13.29 -33.45 -12.97
C SER A 274 13.28 -32.43 -11.85
N ILE A 275 12.48 -31.37 -11.97
CA ILE A 275 12.33 -30.31 -10.94
C ILE A 275 11.79 -30.84 -9.59
N CYS A 276 11.56 -32.16 -9.45
CA CYS A 276 11.11 -32.81 -8.23
C CYS A 276 12.10 -33.88 -7.72
N CYS A 277 13.30 -33.48 -7.33
CA CYS A 277 14.12 -34.25 -6.40
C CYS A 277 14.60 -33.34 -5.28
N TYR A 278 13.80 -33.25 -4.21
CA TYR A 278 14.26 -32.63 -2.97
C TYR A 278 15.03 -33.68 -2.17
N SER A 279 16.32 -33.44 -1.96
CA SER A 279 17.09 -34.14 -0.94
C SER A 279 16.65 -33.63 0.43
N LEU A 280 15.54 -34.14 0.96
CA LEU A 280 15.16 -33.93 2.35
C LEU A 280 16.13 -34.73 3.22
N LYS A 281 17.24 -34.11 3.61
CA LYS A 281 18.21 -34.69 4.54
C LYS A 281 17.57 -35.17 5.86
N GLU A 282 16.38 -34.67 6.19
CA GLU A 282 15.71 -34.87 7.49
C GLU A 282 14.24 -35.37 7.38
N GLY A 283 13.73 -35.70 6.18
CA GLY A 283 12.34 -36.18 6.03
C GLY A 283 11.25 -35.11 6.26
N ILE A 284 11.58 -33.82 6.18
CA ILE A 284 10.66 -32.69 6.43
C ILE A 284 10.16 -32.09 5.11
N LEU A 285 8.88 -32.22 4.77
CA LEU A 285 8.30 -31.65 3.55
C LEU A 285 7.61 -30.31 3.83
N PRO A 286 8.05 -29.19 3.21
CA PRO A 286 7.36 -27.91 3.35
C PRO A 286 6.09 -27.86 2.49
N ILE A 287 5.02 -27.34 3.09
CA ILE A 287 3.78 -26.98 2.40
C ILE A 287 3.62 -25.48 2.50
N VAL A 288 3.45 -24.81 1.37
CA VAL A 288 3.36 -23.35 1.27
C VAL A 288 2.00 -22.96 0.69
N LEU A 289 1.33 -22.02 1.35
CA LEU A 289 0.11 -21.37 0.90
C LEU A 289 0.38 -19.89 0.66
N PHE A 290 -0.05 -19.38 -0.50
CA PHE A 290 0.13 -17.98 -0.86
C PHE A 290 -1.19 -17.32 -1.25
N PHE A 291 -1.53 -16.26 -0.51
CA PHE A 291 -2.74 -15.46 -0.69
C PHE A 291 -2.44 -14.16 -1.45
N ASN A 292 -3.40 -13.69 -2.24
CA ASN A 292 -3.33 -12.43 -2.96
C ASN A 292 -3.18 -11.20 -2.04
N GLU A 293 -3.65 -11.31 -0.80
CA GLU A 293 -3.49 -10.28 0.23
C GLU A 293 -3.03 -10.88 1.57
N PRO A 294 -2.45 -10.07 2.48
CA PRO A 294 -2.00 -10.56 3.77
C PRO A 294 -3.18 -10.99 4.66
N VAL A 295 -3.21 -12.26 5.05
CA VAL A 295 -4.23 -12.84 5.94
C VAL A 295 -3.63 -13.26 7.28
N LYS A 296 -4.49 -13.38 8.31
CA LYS A 296 -4.19 -13.99 9.61
C LYS A 296 -5.21 -15.09 9.92
N GLY A 297 -4.95 -15.87 10.96
CA GLY A 297 -5.90 -16.85 11.48
C GLY A 297 -5.77 -18.24 10.88
N LEU A 298 -4.65 -18.53 10.20
CA LEU A 298 -4.34 -19.90 9.79
C LEU A 298 -3.96 -20.74 11.02
N THR A 299 -4.87 -21.65 11.39
CA THR A 299 -4.75 -22.64 12.46
C THR A 299 -5.05 -24.04 11.91
N PRO A 300 -4.80 -25.11 12.67
CA PRO A 300 -5.24 -26.46 12.30
C PRO A 300 -6.75 -26.60 12.12
N SER A 301 -7.55 -25.72 12.74
CA SER A 301 -9.01 -25.72 12.56
C SER A 301 -9.43 -25.05 11.25
N SER A 302 -8.69 -24.03 10.80
CA SER A 302 -9.00 -23.30 9.57
C SER A 302 -8.43 -23.98 8.31
N VAL A 303 -7.35 -24.75 8.44
CA VAL A 303 -6.73 -25.50 7.35
C VAL A 303 -6.45 -26.92 7.84
N SER A 304 -7.27 -27.88 7.40
CA SER A 304 -7.13 -29.28 7.74
C SER A 304 -6.19 -30.00 6.77
N LEU A 305 -5.33 -30.85 7.31
CA LEU A 305 -4.44 -31.72 6.55
C LEU A 305 -4.70 -33.17 6.96
N ASN A 306 -5.10 -33.98 5.98
CA ASN A 306 -5.33 -35.41 6.13
C ASN A 306 -4.23 -36.16 5.38
N SER A 307 -3.57 -37.11 6.04
CA SER A 307 -2.52 -37.94 5.44
C SER A 307 -2.47 -39.29 6.11
N ASP A 308 -2.24 -40.33 5.31
CA ASP A 308 -2.13 -41.72 5.78
C ASP A 308 -0.83 -41.99 6.57
N LEU A 309 0.13 -41.05 6.56
CA LEU A 309 1.45 -41.18 7.21
C LEU A 309 1.60 -40.39 8.51
N VAL A 310 0.66 -39.50 8.83
CA VAL A 310 0.83 -38.54 9.92
C VAL A 310 0.18 -39.07 11.19
N VAL A 311 1.00 -39.63 12.08
CA VAL A 311 0.58 -39.95 13.45
C VAL A 311 0.87 -38.74 14.35
N GLY A 312 -0.16 -37.91 14.58
CA GLY A 312 -0.37 -37.22 15.86
C GLY A 312 0.62 -36.14 16.32
N LYS A 313 0.95 -35.13 15.49
CA LYS A 313 1.48 -33.84 15.98
C LYS A 313 0.69 -32.65 15.44
N ASP A 314 0.46 -31.65 16.30
CA ASP A 314 -0.22 -30.39 15.97
C ASP A 314 0.53 -29.65 14.85
N ILE A 315 -0.12 -29.53 13.69
CA ILE A 315 0.40 -28.80 12.54
C ILE A 315 0.46 -27.31 12.91
N GLN A 316 1.58 -26.65 12.68
CA GLN A 316 1.70 -25.21 12.96
C GLN A 316 1.96 -24.43 11.68
N TRP A 317 0.96 -23.66 11.26
CA TRP A 317 1.11 -22.68 10.20
C TRP A 317 1.92 -21.49 10.69
N ARG A 318 3.00 -21.16 9.97
CA ARG A 318 3.90 -20.06 10.30
C ARG A 318 3.98 -19.09 9.13
N PRO A 319 3.94 -17.77 9.38
CA PRO A 319 4.16 -16.79 8.33
C PRO A 319 5.63 -16.82 7.90
N LEU A 320 5.90 -16.84 6.59
CA LEU A 320 7.27 -16.83 6.08
C LEU A 320 7.95 -15.45 6.25
N SER A 321 7.15 -14.38 6.26
CA SER A 321 7.60 -13.02 6.57
C SER A 321 7.09 -12.61 7.95
N VAL A 322 8.00 -12.32 8.88
CA VAL A 322 7.65 -11.87 10.23
C VAL A 322 7.25 -10.40 10.17
N THR A 323 5.95 -10.11 10.09
CA THR A 323 5.43 -8.76 10.32
C THR A 323 4.90 -8.66 11.76
N ASN A 324 5.13 -7.51 12.42
CA ASN A 324 4.60 -7.24 13.77
C ASN A 324 3.07 -7.33 13.87
N SER A 325 2.36 -7.44 12.74
CA SER A 325 0.90 -7.47 12.63
C SER A 325 0.28 -8.87 12.64
N GLY A 326 1.09 -9.93 12.54
CA GLY A 326 0.61 -11.32 12.44
C GLY A 326 -0.08 -11.67 11.12
N HIS A 327 -0.12 -10.76 10.14
CA HIS A 327 -0.64 -11.03 8.79
C HIS A 327 0.50 -11.34 7.82
N SER A 328 0.29 -12.32 6.95
CA SER A 328 1.23 -12.70 5.90
C SER A 328 0.49 -13.13 4.64
N ASN A 329 1.07 -12.84 3.47
CA ASN A 329 0.64 -13.44 2.20
C ASN A 329 1.08 -14.89 2.11
N CYS A 330 2.24 -15.23 2.66
CA CYS A 330 2.88 -16.54 2.54
C CYS A 330 2.92 -17.25 3.89
N TRP A 331 2.34 -18.45 3.92
CA TRP A 331 2.28 -19.30 5.09
C TRP A 331 2.92 -20.65 4.77
N VAL A 332 3.72 -21.15 5.70
CA VAL A 332 4.41 -22.43 5.58
C VAL A 332 4.06 -23.32 6.77
N THR A 333 3.89 -24.60 6.49
CA THR A 333 3.92 -25.66 7.49
C THR A 333 4.88 -26.75 7.04
N TYR A 334 5.32 -27.57 7.98
CA TYR A 334 6.33 -28.59 7.77
C TYR A 334 5.76 -29.95 8.16
N LEU A 335 5.72 -30.86 7.20
CA LEU A 335 5.26 -32.22 7.37
C LEU A 335 6.45 -33.13 7.67
N GLU A 336 6.50 -33.70 8.87
CA GLU A 336 7.54 -34.66 9.26
C GLU A 336 7.14 -36.06 8.79
N VAL A 337 7.84 -36.60 7.80
CA VAL A 337 7.61 -37.94 7.27
C VAL A 337 8.42 -38.95 8.08
N SER A 338 7.78 -39.57 9.06
CA SER A 338 8.37 -40.64 9.87
C SER A 338 8.34 -41.98 9.10
N ASN A 339 9.36 -42.84 9.29
CA ASN A 339 9.47 -44.20 8.71
C ASN A 339 9.75 -44.30 7.19
N LEU A 340 10.64 -43.47 6.65
CA LEU A 340 11.16 -43.65 5.27
C LEU A 340 11.90 -44.99 5.05
N GLU A 341 12.32 -45.68 6.12
CA GLU A 341 13.12 -46.91 6.05
C GLU A 341 12.32 -48.20 5.77
N TYR A 342 10.98 -48.19 5.93
CA TYR A 342 10.14 -49.40 5.80
C TYR A 342 9.11 -49.36 4.67
N CYS A 343 8.98 -48.24 3.96
CA CYS A 343 7.97 -48.07 2.91
C CYS A 343 8.57 -48.31 1.53
N SER A 344 8.80 -49.57 1.16
CA SER A 344 9.13 -49.91 -0.23
C SER A 344 7.90 -49.74 -1.13
N SER A 345 7.97 -48.82 -2.09
CA SER A 345 7.07 -48.70 -3.25
C SER A 345 5.59 -48.34 -2.99
N GLN A 346 5.24 -47.80 -1.81
CA GLN A 346 3.87 -47.34 -1.54
C GLN A 346 3.73 -45.84 -1.85
N GLN A 347 2.73 -45.48 -2.67
CA GLN A 347 2.36 -44.10 -2.95
C GLN A 347 1.51 -43.56 -1.79
N PHE A 348 1.87 -42.40 -1.26
CA PHE A 348 1.14 -41.75 -0.19
C PHE A 348 0.43 -40.52 -0.72
N SER A 349 -0.81 -40.29 -0.26
CA SER A 349 -1.61 -39.12 -0.61
C SER A 349 -1.74 -38.19 0.60
N VAL A 350 -1.56 -36.90 0.38
CA VAL A 350 -1.83 -35.84 1.35
C VAL A 350 -2.96 -34.99 0.78
N GLU A 351 -4.02 -34.85 1.56
CA GLU A 351 -5.16 -33.98 1.25
C GLU A 351 -5.14 -32.76 2.17
N ILE A 352 -5.30 -31.57 1.59
CA ILE A 352 -5.40 -30.31 2.32
C ILE A 352 -6.71 -29.65 1.93
N SER A 353 -7.49 -29.31 2.95
CA SER A 353 -8.78 -28.63 2.81
C SER A 353 -8.79 -27.34 3.60
N ILE A 354 -9.18 -26.26 2.93
CA ILE A 354 -9.48 -24.96 3.51
C ILE A 354 -11.00 -24.77 3.35
N PRO A 355 -11.80 -25.07 4.39
CA PRO A 355 -13.23 -24.85 4.34
C PRO A 355 -13.57 -23.34 4.36
N ASN A 356 -14.85 -23.03 4.18
CA ASN A 356 -15.34 -21.68 4.50
C ASN A 356 -15.20 -21.45 5.99
N THR A 357 -14.36 -20.48 6.36
CA THR A 357 -14.04 -20.18 7.75
C THR A 357 -14.04 -18.69 7.98
N ASP A 358 -14.63 -18.28 9.09
CA ASP A 358 -14.55 -16.89 9.57
C ASP A 358 -13.20 -16.59 10.24
N ASP A 359 -12.35 -17.62 10.39
CA ASP A 359 -11.06 -17.55 11.07
C ASP A 359 -9.99 -16.85 10.21
N ILE A 360 -10.03 -17.06 8.88
CA ILE A 360 -9.06 -16.46 7.96
C ILE A 360 -9.56 -15.07 7.54
N VAL A 361 -8.86 -14.04 8.01
CA VAL A 361 -9.27 -12.64 7.83
C VAL A 361 -8.12 -11.82 7.25
N SER A 362 -8.44 -10.96 6.28
CA SER A 362 -7.49 -10.02 5.70
C SER A 362 -7.26 -8.80 6.59
N ARG A 363 -6.30 -7.93 6.21
CA ARG A 363 -6.06 -6.67 6.92
C ARG A 363 -7.26 -5.71 6.88
N SER A 364 -8.08 -5.76 5.84
CA SER A 364 -9.30 -4.93 5.71
C SER A 364 -10.47 -5.47 6.52
N GLY A 365 -10.36 -6.69 7.08
CA GLY A 365 -11.45 -7.36 7.77
C GLY A 365 -12.32 -8.23 6.87
N SER A 366 -11.96 -8.40 5.58
CA SER A 366 -12.64 -9.34 4.69
C SER A 366 -12.38 -10.79 5.13
N ILE A 367 -13.42 -11.61 5.08
CA ILE A 367 -13.39 -13.02 5.48
C ILE A 367 -13.13 -13.89 4.27
N TYR A 368 -12.31 -14.93 4.43
CA TYR A 368 -12.09 -15.94 3.41
C TYR A 368 -13.33 -16.81 3.19
N ASN A 369 -13.84 -16.86 1.96
CA ASN A 369 -15.10 -17.54 1.61
C ASN A 369 -15.00 -18.47 0.39
N CYS A 370 -13.77 -18.82 -0.01
CA CYS A 370 -13.51 -19.62 -1.20
C CYS A 370 -13.00 -21.01 -0.77
N PRO A 371 -13.84 -22.04 -0.58
CA PRO A 371 -13.34 -23.31 -0.09
C PRO A 371 -12.42 -23.97 -1.14
N VAL A 372 -11.24 -24.41 -0.71
CA VAL A 372 -10.24 -25.06 -1.59
C VAL A 372 -9.84 -26.41 -1.02
N ASN A 373 -9.94 -27.44 -1.86
CA ASN A 373 -9.44 -28.78 -1.56
C ASN A 373 -8.40 -29.15 -2.60
N PHE A 374 -7.24 -29.61 -2.16
CA PHE A 374 -6.19 -30.08 -3.06
C PHE A 374 -5.47 -31.29 -2.48
N THR A 375 -4.93 -32.11 -3.38
CA THR A 375 -4.21 -33.32 -3.02
C THR A 375 -2.87 -33.33 -3.73
N PHE A 376 -1.86 -33.91 -3.09
CA PHE A 376 -0.62 -34.27 -3.77
C PHE A 376 -0.16 -35.63 -3.27
N THR A 377 0.66 -36.29 -4.07
CA THR A 377 1.15 -37.62 -3.74
C THR A 377 2.66 -37.65 -3.73
N PHE A 378 3.24 -38.53 -2.92
CA PHE A 378 4.68 -38.75 -2.93
C PHE A 378 5.03 -40.24 -2.87
N GLU A 379 6.16 -40.56 -3.51
CA GLU A 379 6.70 -41.91 -3.63
C GLU A 379 8.17 -41.89 -3.17
N PRO A 380 8.55 -42.73 -2.18
CA PRO A 380 9.95 -42.89 -1.79
C PRO A 380 10.70 -43.74 -2.83
N ASN A 381 11.74 -43.18 -3.45
CA ASN A 381 12.59 -43.91 -4.39
C ASN A 381 13.76 -44.58 -3.66
N ASN A 382 13.84 -45.90 -3.74
CA ASN A 382 15.03 -46.67 -3.36
C ASN A 382 16.01 -46.67 -4.54
N ILE A 383 17.17 -46.03 -4.39
CA ILE A 383 18.21 -46.02 -5.43
C ILE A 383 18.92 -47.38 -5.41
N ASP A 384 18.33 -48.40 -6.04
CA ASP A 384 19.01 -49.69 -6.28
C ASP A 384 19.01 -50.10 -7.77
N SER A 385 18.54 -49.26 -8.69
CA SER A 385 18.53 -49.60 -10.13
C SER A 385 18.88 -48.41 -11.04
N ILE A 386 20.14 -47.96 -10.99
CA ILE A 386 20.69 -47.18 -12.11
C ILE A 386 20.96 -48.15 -13.27
N THR A 387 20.01 -48.23 -14.20
CA THR A 387 20.33 -48.64 -15.57
C THR A 387 21.04 -47.45 -16.23
N LYS A 388 22.25 -47.73 -16.73
CA LYS A 388 23.06 -46.80 -17.51
C LYS A 388 22.29 -46.39 -18.74
N ASP A 389 21.96 -45.10 -18.88
CA ASP A 389 21.98 -44.48 -20.19
C ASP A 389 22.18 -42.96 -20.10
N THR A 390 23.33 -42.56 -20.67
CA THR A 390 23.66 -41.32 -21.39
C THR A 390 23.22 -39.94 -20.85
N ASP A 391 24.25 -39.19 -20.44
CA ASP A 391 24.55 -37.80 -20.78
C ASP A 391 23.41 -36.76 -20.79
N LEU A 392 23.50 -35.79 -19.86
CA LEU A 392 23.52 -34.34 -20.12
C LEU A 392 23.53 -33.58 -18.77
N ILE A 393 24.61 -32.84 -18.55
CA ILE A 393 25.01 -32.18 -17.30
C ILE A 393 24.85 -30.67 -17.47
N HIS A 394 24.31 -29.96 -16.46
CA HIS A 394 24.60 -28.55 -16.23
C HIS A 394 24.72 -28.26 -14.73
N ASP A 395 25.67 -27.38 -14.39
CA ASP A 395 26.05 -26.93 -13.06
C ASP A 395 24.91 -26.19 -12.30
N PRO A 396 25.00 -26.07 -10.96
CA PRO A 396 24.05 -25.27 -10.18
C PRO A 396 24.01 -23.82 -10.67
N ILE A 397 22.79 -23.26 -10.77
CA ILE A 397 22.58 -21.85 -11.12
C ILE A 397 23.22 -20.97 -10.04
N SER A 398 24.42 -20.47 -10.33
CA SER A 398 25.00 -19.31 -9.68
C SER A 398 24.25 -18.07 -10.15
N TRP A 399 23.61 -17.34 -9.25
CA TRP A 399 23.09 -16.00 -9.54
C TRP A 399 24.24 -14.99 -9.52
N ASP A 400 25.16 -15.10 -10.49
CA ASP A 400 26.14 -14.06 -10.77
C ASP A 400 25.59 -13.16 -11.88
N CYS A 401 25.31 -11.89 -11.57
CA CYS A 401 24.65 -10.92 -12.47
C CYS A 401 25.52 -10.46 -13.66
N SER A 402 26.51 -11.24 -14.09
CA SER A 402 27.61 -10.75 -14.93
C SER A 402 27.76 -11.45 -16.28
N GLU A 403 27.03 -12.54 -16.58
CA GLU A 403 27.18 -13.24 -17.86
C GLU A 403 25.86 -13.46 -18.61
N PRO A 404 25.83 -13.29 -19.95
CA PRO A 404 24.65 -13.57 -20.76
C PRO A 404 24.44 -15.09 -20.91
N LEU A 405 23.23 -15.58 -20.62
CA LEU A 405 22.85 -16.98 -20.80
C LEU A 405 22.98 -17.42 -22.28
N PRO A 406 23.51 -18.63 -22.57
CA PRO A 406 23.45 -19.21 -23.91
C PRO A 406 22.02 -19.60 -24.31
N SER A 407 21.67 -19.32 -25.58
CA SER A 407 20.32 -19.38 -26.16
C SER A 407 19.76 -20.78 -26.46
N HIS A 408 20.29 -21.85 -25.88
CA HIS A 408 19.93 -23.21 -26.31
C HIS A 408 19.78 -24.23 -25.19
N VAL A 409 18.87 -23.99 -24.23
CA VAL A 409 18.18 -25.06 -23.52
C VAL A 409 16.79 -24.54 -23.21
N LYS A 410 15.73 -25.15 -23.76
CA LYS A 410 14.39 -25.02 -23.18
C LYS A 410 14.36 -25.99 -22.00
N PRO A 411 14.42 -25.53 -20.74
CA PRO A 411 14.10 -26.44 -19.65
C PRO A 411 12.64 -26.82 -19.86
N SER A 412 12.29 -28.09 -19.74
CA SER A 412 10.90 -28.49 -19.55
C SER A 412 10.48 -28.07 -18.14
N CYS A 413 10.43 -26.76 -17.88
CA CYS A 413 9.76 -26.22 -16.73
C CYS A 413 8.29 -26.62 -16.84
N ILE A 414 7.75 -27.17 -15.77
CA ILE A 414 6.31 -27.22 -15.59
C ILE A 414 5.83 -25.78 -15.77
N HIS A 415 5.00 -25.54 -16.78
CA HIS A 415 4.37 -24.23 -16.98
C HIS A 415 3.62 -23.90 -15.69
N PHE A 416 3.90 -22.77 -15.05
CA PHE A 416 3.22 -22.39 -13.80
C PHE A 416 1.70 -22.24 -14.01
N ASP A 417 1.23 -22.07 -15.27
CA ASP A 417 -0.14 -22.34 -15.76
C ASP A 417 -0.81 -23.64 -15.24
N GLN A 418 -0.03 -24.62 -14.78
CA GLN A 418 -0.55 -25.85 -14.17
C GLN A 418 -0.93 -25.71 -12.68
N LEU A 419 -0.65 -24.58 -12.03
CA LEU A 419 -1.15 -24.22 -10.69
C LEU A 419 -2.64 -23.84 -10.75
N LYS A 420 -3.48 -24.80 -11.13
CA LYS A 420 -4.95 -24.65 -11.13
C LYS A 420 -5.47 -24.72 -9.69
N ILE A 421 -5.58 -23.57 -9.04
CA ILE A 421 -6.10 -23.50 -7.66
C ILE A 421 -7.58 -23.07 -7.63
N THR A 422 -8.05 -22.27 -8.59
CA THR A 422 -9.27 -21.48 -8.39
C THR A 422 -10.28 -21.55 -9.54
N ASN A 423 -10.38 -22.68 -10.24
CA ASN A 423 -11.38 -22.84 -11.31
C ASN A 423 -12.84 -22.85 -10.80
N ALA A 424 -13.09 -23.04 -9.51
CA ALA A 424 -14.40 -23.48 -9.03
C ALA A 424 -15.36 -22.41 -8.48
N LEU A 425 -14.93 -21.17 -8.19
CA LEU A 425 -15.76 -20.26 -7.35
C LEU A 425 -15.84 -18.78 -7.77
N ILE A 426 -15.23 -18.36 -8.89
CA ILE A 426 -15.03 -16.93 -9.22
C ILE A 426 -16.13 -16.34 -10.14
N GLN A 427 -17.31 -16.97 -10.24
CA GLN A 427 -18.25 -16.66 -11.34
C GLN A 427 -19.15 -15.43 -11.18
N GLU A 428 -19.57 -15.03 -9.97
CA GLU A 428 -20.56 -13.94 -9.83
C GLU A 428 -19.95 -12.58 -9.44
N GLU A 429 -19.10 -12.50 -8.40
CA GLU A 429 -18.50 -11.23 -7.97
C GLU A 429 -17.55 -10.63 -9.03
N SER A 430 -16.88 -11.47 -9.81
CA SER A 430 -15.91 -11.07 -10.86
C SER A 430 -16.56 -10.34 -12.04
N LYS A 431 -17.87 -10.54 -12.27
CA LYS A 431 -18.53 -10.11 -13.50
C LYS A 431 -18.64 -8.59 -13.61
N TRP A 432 -19.12 -7.91 -12.57
CA TRP A 432 -19.28 -6.45 -12.61
C TRP A 432 -17.94 -5.72 -12.63
N HIS A 433 -16.92 -6.25 -11.93
CA HIS A 433 -15.56 -5.71 -11.94
C HIS A 433 -14.98 -5.71 -13.36
N LEU A 434 -15.11 -6.85 -14.04
CA LEU A 434 -14.66 -7.00 -15.41
C LEU A 434 -15.45 -6.13 -16.38
N GLU A 435 -16.79 -6.11 -16.28
CA GLU A 435 -17.66 -5.25 -17.10
C GLU A 435 -17.25 -3.79 -16.97
N ARG A 436 -17.12 -3.29 -15.73
CA ARG A 436 -16.78 -1.89 -15.48
C ARG A 436 -15.41 -1.51 -16.03
N LEU A 437 -14.40 -2.37 -15.87
CA LEU A 437 -13.07 -2.12 -16.41
C LEU A 437 -13.02 -2.28 -17.94
N SER A 438 -13.87 -3.12 -18.53
CA SER A 438 -14.03 -3.22 -19.98
C SER A 438 -14.61 -1.93 -20.55
N ASP A 439 -15.63 -1.36 -19.89
CA ASP A 439 -16.23 -0.07 -20.31
C ASP A 439 -15.19 1.07 -20.29
N GLU A 440 -14.35 1.14 -19.25
CA GLU A 440 -13.25 2.11 -19.23
C GLU A 440 -12.23 1.82 -20.34
N LEU A 441 -11.90 0.56 -20.56
CA LEU A 441 -10.91 0.17 -21.55
C LEU A 441 -11.35 0.53 -22.97
N ASP A 442 -12.63 0.35 -23.30
CA ASP A 442 -13.20 0.78 -24.59
C ASP A 442 -13.17 2.31 -24.71
N LEU A 443 -13.53 3.03 -23.65
CA LEU A 443 -13.44 4.49 -23.61
C LEU A 443 -12.01 5.00 -23.86
N PHE A 444 -10.99 4.39 -23.24
CA PHE A 444 -9.60 4.79 -23.42
C PHE A 444 -9.02 4.40 -24.78
N ARG A 445 -9.55 3.36 -25.44
CA ARG A 445 -9.18 3.00 -26.82
C ARG A 445 -9.75 3.96 -27.86
N GLU A 446 -10.90 4.56 -27.58
CA GLU A 446 -11.52 5.55 -28.46
C GLU A 446 -10.83 6.93 -28.42
N LEU A 447 -9.97 7.17 -27.43
CA LEU A 447 -9.25 8.43 -27.35
C LEU A 447 -8.29 8.59 -28.54
N PRO A 448 -8.19 9.79 -29.12
CA PRO A 448 -7.23 10.06 -30.18
C PRO A 448 -5.80 9.79 -29.67
N ASP A 449 -4.96 9.20 -30.53
CA ASP A 449 -3.54 8.93 -30.22
C ASP A 449 -2.74 10.24 -30.17
N ASP A 450 -3.00 11.04 -29.14
CA ASP A 450 -2.37 12.33 -28.90
C ASP A 450 -0.97 12.19 -28.29
N ASN A 451 -0.37 10.98 -28.31
CA ASN A 451 0.89 10.67 -27.62
C ASN A 451 0.88 11.08 -26.14
N SER A 452 -0.28 11.01 -25.48
CA SER A 452 -0.37 11.25 -24.03
C SER A 452 0.21 10.06 -23.28
N LYS A 453 1.33 10.28 -22.58
CA LYS A 453 1.94 9.25 -21.73
C LYS A 453 1.00 8.77 -20.61
N PHE A 454 0.13 9.64 -20.13
CA PHE A 454 -0.82 9.28 -19.07
C PHE A 454 -1.95 8.40 -19.61
N ALA A 455 -2.45 8.67 -20.82
CA ALA A 455 -3.46 7.84 -21.47
C ALA A 455 -2.88 6.46 -21.81
N LYS A 456 -1.71 6.39 -22.46
CA LYS A 456 -1.05 5.11 -22.80
C LYS A 456 -0.73 4.28 -21.56
N LEU A 457 -0.23 4.91 -20.48
CA LEU A 457 0.06 4.22 -19.22
C LEU A 457 -1.23 3.74 -18.53
N THR A 458 -2.30 4.52 -18.59
CA THR A 458 -3.59 4.14 -18.01
C THR A 458 -4.20 2.97 -18.76
N LEU A 459 -4.17 3.00 -20.10
CA LEU A 459 -4.63 1.90 -20.95
C LEU A 459 -3.84 0.61 -20.69
N ALA A 460 -2.50 0.70 -20.61
CA ALA A 460 -1.66 -0.45 -20.27
C ALA A 460 -2.06 -1.07 -18.91
N ARG A 461 -2.31 -0.23 -17.90
CA ARG A 461 -2.74 -0.69 -16.58
C ARG A 461 -4.15 -1.29 -16.58
N LEU A 462 -5.08 -0.72 -17.34
CA LEU A 462 -6.43 -1.28 -17.53
C LEU A 462 -6.37 -2.67 -18.17
N LEU A 463 -5.57 -2.83 -19.23
CA LEU A 463 -5.33 -4.12 -19.88
C LEU A 463 -4.80 -5.17 -18.88
N LEU A 464 -3.80 -4.81 -18.08
CA LEU A 464 -3.24 -5.71 -17.08
C LEU A 464 -4.23 -6.05 -15.96
N ALA A 465 -5.05 -5.09 -15.53
CA ALA A 465 -6.12 -5.33 -14.57
C ALA A 465 -7.17 -6.33 -15.12
N CYS A 466 -7.62 -6.14 -16.36
CA CYS A 466 -8.51 -7.07 -17.05
C CYS A 466 -7.88 -8.46 -17.21
N ALA A 467 -6.59 -8.52 -17.58
CA ALA A 467 -5.84 -9.77 -17.66
C ALA A 467 -5.78 -10.51 -16.30
N ALA A 468 -5.54 -9.78 -15.21
CA ALA A 468 -5.47 -10.32 -13.85
C ALA A 468 -6.83 -10.78 -13.30
N ILE A 469 -7.95 -10.21 -13.77
CA ILE A 469 -9.29 -10.70 -13.43
C ILE A 469 -9.62 -11.94 -14.27
N LYS A 470 -9.27 -11.96 -15.56
CA LYS A 470 -9.50 -13.09 -16.47
C LYS A 470 -8.64 -14.31 -16.14
N SER A 471 -7.42 -14.13 -15.61
CA SER A 471 -6.55 -15.22 -15.16
C SER A 471 -7.16 -16.03 -14.02
N ARG A 472 -8.10 -15.43 -13.27
CA ARG A 472 -8.91 -16.13 -12.26
C ARG A 472 -10.02 -17.00 -12.86
N GLY A 473 -10.22 -16.94 -14.17
CA GLY A 473 -11.17 -17.75 -14.94
C GLY A 473 -10.49 -18.62 -16.00
N SER A 474 -11.27 -19.25 -16.88
CA SER A 474 -10.80 -20.26 -17.85
C SER A 474 -10.32 -19.72 -19.21
N SER A 475 -10.33 -18.40 -19.43
CA SER A 475 -10.02 -17.81 -20.74
C SER A 475 -8.56 -17.36 -20.87
N LEU A 476 -7.65 -18.32 -21.12
CA LEU A 476 -6.22 -18.05 -21.32
C LEU A 476 -5.93 -17.25 -22.61
N ILE A 477 -6.80 -17.33 -23.61
CA ILE A 477 -6.64 -16.66 -24.91
C ILE A 477 -6.84 -15.15 -24.76
N GLU A 478 -7.91 -14.73 -24.07
CA GLU A 478 -8.19 -13.31 -23.83
C GLU A 478 -7.12 -12.67 -22.94
N ARG A 479 -6.64 -13.39 -21.91
CA ARG A 479 -5.52 -12.94 -21.07
C ARG A 479 -4.29 -12.61 -21.92
N ARG A 480 -3.92 -13.52 -22.84
CA ARG A 480 -2.76 -13.30 -23.72
C ARG A 480 -2.92 -12.05 -24.58
N GLY A 481 -4.10 -11.83 -25.15
CA GLY A 481 -4.38 -10.64 -25.96
C GLY A 481 -4.15 -9.33 -25.19
N TYR A 482 -4.66 -9.24 -23.96
CA TYR A 482 -4.43 -8.05 -23.11
C TYR A 482 -2.96 -7.82 -22.77
N CYS A 483 -2.22 -8.88 -22.45
CA CYS A 483 -0.79 -8.77 -22.16
C CYS A 483 0.01 -8.32 -23.39
N GLU A 484 -0.29 -8.85 -24.58
CA GLU A 484 0.38 -8.46 -25.84
C GLU A 484 0.15 -6.98 -26.17
N GLU A 485 -1.08 -6.48 -26.02
CA GLU A 485 -1.40 -5.06 -26.23
C GLU A 485 -0.67 -4.17 -25.20
N ALA A 486 -0.66 -4.57 -23.93
CA ALA A 486 0.05 -3.84 -22.88
C ALA A 486 1.57 -3.77 -23.14
N LEU A 487 2.19 -4.86 -23.62
CA LEU A 487 3.60 -4.87 -24.01
C LEU A 487 3.89 -3.87 -25.13
N GLY A 488 3.00 -3.75 -26.13
CA GLY A 488 3.07 -2.73 -27.17
C GLY A 488 3.09 -1.31 -26.58
N LEU A 489 2.15 -1.01 -25.67
CA LEU A 489 2.07 0.29 -25.01
C LEU A 489 3.29 0.62 -24.16
N PHE A 490 3.88 -0.35 -23.46
CA PHE A 490 5.13 -0.12 -22.72
C PHE A 490 6.31 0.19 -23.64
N ASN A 491 6.39 -0.43 -24.82
CA ASN A 491 7.42 -0.11 -25.80
C ASN A 491 7.28 1.34 -26.29
N ASP A 492 6.06 1.79 -26.57
CA ASP A 492 5.76 3.18 -26.91
C ASP A 492 6.16 4.13 -25.78
N LEU A 493 5.78 3.82 -24.54
CA LEU A 493 6.05 4.66 -23.36
C LEU A 493 7.55 4.83 -23.10
N ILE A 494 8.36 3.80 -23.35
CA ILE A 494 9.83 3.87 -23.24
C ILE A 494 10.42 4.92 -24.17
N CYS A 495 9.86 5.05 -25.38
CA CYS A 495 10.28 6.06 -26.35
C CYS A 495 9.70 7.44 -26.01
N LEU A 496 8.45 7.48 -25.56
CA LEU A 496 7.68 8.71 -25.33
C LEU A 496 8.08 9.47 -24.05
N ASP A 497 8.43 8.77 -22.97
CA ASP A 497 8.90 9.37 -21.71
C ASP A 497 10.22 8.76 -21.23
N PRO A 498 11.36 9.16 -21.83
CA PRO A 498 12.69 8.64 -21.48
C PRO A 498 13.08 8.86 -20.01
N SER A 499 12.48 9.86 -19.34
CA SER A 499 12.77 10.14 -17.93
C SER A 499 12.28 9.04 -16.98
N HIS A 500 11.27 8.28 -17.39
CA HIS A 500 10.71 7.13 -16.66
C HIS A 500 10.96 5.80 -17.38
N LYS A 501 11.88 5.75 -18.36
CA LYS A 501 12.20 4.55 -19.15
C LYS A 501 12.36 3.29 -18.29
N ARG A 502 13.16 3.36 -17.21
CA ARG A 502 13.42 2.21 -16.33
C ARG A 502 12.14 1.66 -15.71
N TYR A 503 11.23 2.55 -15.28
CA TYR A 503 9.94 2.13 -14.73
C TYR A 503 9.13 1.33 -15.76
N TYR A 504 9.05 1.80 -17.01
CA TYR A 504 8.34 1.06 -18.05
C TYR A 504 9.03 -0.25 -18.46
N GLU A 505 10.37 -0.31 -18.42
CA GLU A 505 11.12 -1.55 -18.64
C GLU A 505 10.85 -2.58 -17.53
N ASP A 506 10.79 -2.13 -16.28
CA ASP A 506 10.47 -2.98 -15.13
C ASP A 506 9.02 -3.52 -15.25
N GLU A 507 8.04 -2.66 -15.52
CA GLU A 507 6.63 -3.07 -15.74
C GLU A 507 6.51 -4.03 -16.93
N ARG A 508 7.18 -3.75 -18.06
CA ARG A 508 7.21 -4.66 -19.22
C ARG A 508 7.79 -6.02 -18.85
N SER A 509 8.84 -6.04 -18.02
CA SER A 509 9.47 -7.27 -17.56
C SER A 509 8.56 -8.08 -16.66
N LEU A 510 7.76 -7.43 -15.81
CA LEU A 510 6.72 -8.10 -15.01
C LEU A 510 5.69 -8.80 -15.91
N VAL A 511 5.23 -8.15 -16.98
CA VAL A 511 4.29 -8.75 -17.93
C VAL A 511 4.90 -9.94 -18.67
N LEU A 512 6.17 -9.85 -19.08
CA LEU A 512 6.88 -10.96 -19.72
C LEU A 512 7.07 -12.14 -18.76
N MET A 513 7.39 -11.87 -17.49
CA MET A 513 7.47 -12.93 -16.48
C MET A 513 6.11 -13.59 -16.28
N ASP A 514 5.03 -12.81 -16.21
CA ASP A 514 3.65 -13.30 -16.09
C ASP A 514 3.18 -14.13 -17.30
N GLN A 515 3.81 -14.00 -18.47
CA GLN A 515 3.54 -14.86 -19.63
C GLN A 515 4.31 -16.19 -19.60
N VAL A 516 5.42 -16.25 -18.85
CA VAL A 516 6.22 -17.46 -18.65
C VAL A 516 5.71 -18.26 -17.45
N THR A 517 5.08 -17.58 -16.49
CA THR A 517 4.47 -18.17 -15.29
C THR A 517 2.98 -18.39 -15.44
#